data_AF-A0A9W9DRT2-F1
#
_entry.id   AF-A0A9W9DRT2-F1
#
_cell.length_a   1.000
_cell.length_b   1.000
_cell.length_c   1.000
_cell.angle_alpha   90.00
_cell.angle_beta   90.00
_cell.angle_gamma   90.00
#
_symmetry.space_group_name_H-M   'P 1'
#
loop_
_entity.id
_entity.type
_entity.pdbx_description
1 polymer ?
#
loop_
_entity_poly.entity_id
_entity_poly.type
_entity_poly.pdbx_seq_one_letter_code
_entity_poly.pdbx_strand_id
1 'polypeptide(L)' 'MRTATVPPTIKPLKRLAVHATTTCAEQASIYGKCILATYTDVRQDICKAEFQKFGQCIREAVRLEIRHPLIQYSFIFLR' A
#
# COMPACT_ATOMS: atom_id res chain seq x y z
N MET A 1 34.97 1.24 15.95
CA MET A 1 33.96 1.95 15.13
C MET A 1 32.61 1.76 15.78
N ARG A 2 32.01 2.79 16.37
CA ARG A 2 30.68 2.72 17.00
C ARG A 2 29.64 3.09 15.95
N THR A 3 28.90 2.11 15.44
CA THR A 3 27.69 2.33 14.64
C THR A 3 26.63 2.93 15.56
N ALA A 4 26.28 4.19 15.32
CA ALA A 4 25.20 4.86 16.01
C ALA A 4 23.86 4.26 15.55
N THR A 5 23.18 3.52 16.43
CA THR A 5 21.82 3.03 16.22
C THR A 5 20.85 4.20 16.35
N VAL A 6 20.60 4.91 15.25
CA VAL A 6 19.49 5.87 15.17
C VAL A 6 18.20 5.03 15.17
N PRO A 7 17.28 5.18 16.15
CA PRO A 7 15.99 4.50 16.08
C PRO A 7 15.37 4.88 14.73
N PRO A 8 14.88 3.92 13.91
CA PRO A 8 14.39 4.26 12.59
C PRO A 8 13.22 5.20 12.76
N THR A 9 13.44 6.49 12.54
CA THR A 9 12.38 7.47 12.36
C THR A 9 11.63 6.98 11.13
N ILE A 10 10.60 6.16 11.32
CA ILE A 10 9.79 5.66 10.22
C ILE A 10 9.17 6.90 9.63
N LYS A 11 9.77 7.35 8.52
CA LYS A 11 9.38 8.58 7.84
C LYS A 11 7.86 8.52 7.66
N PRO A 12 7.11 9.60 7.90
CA PRO A 12 5.65 9.60 7.77
C PRO A 12 5.19 9.02 6.43
N LEU A 13 5.96 9.23 5.36
CA LEU A 13 5.78 8.59 4.05
C LEU A 13 5.83 7.06 4.09
N LYS A 14 6.74 6.46 4.85
CA LYS A 14 6.85 5.01 5.02
C LYS A 14 5.65 4.44 5.78
N ARG A 15 5.14 5.15 6.81
CA ARG A 15 3.92 4.74 7.52
C ARG A 15 2.70 4.76 6.60
N LEU A 16 2.54 5.84 5.83
CA LEU A 16 1.47 5.99 4.85
C LEU A 16 1.52 4.91 3.78
N ALA A 17 2.71 4.60 3.25
CA ALA A 17 2.88 3.53 2.27
C ALA A 17 2.48 2.15 2.85
N VAL A 18 2.88 1.85 4.09
CA VAL A 18 2.49 0.60 4.77
C VAL A 18 0.98 0.54 4.96
N HIS A 19 0.35 1.58 5.52
CA HIS A 19 -1.09 1.59 5.77
C HIS A 19 -1.91 1.46 4.48
N ALA A 20 -1.56 2.20 3.43
CA ALA A 20 -2.25 2.12 2.15
C ALA A 20 -2.13 0.73 1.51
N THR A 21 -0.96 0.12 1.58
CA THR A 21 -0.73 -1.23 1.01
C THR A 21 -1.36 -2.35 1.84
N THR A 22 -1.41 -2.22 3.17
CA THR A 22 -2.10 -3.21 4.03
C THR A 22 -3.61 -3.12 3.88
N THR A 23 -4.16 -1.91 3.77
CA THR A 23 -5.61 -1.69 3.62
C THR A 23 -6.10 -2.21 2.26
N CYS A 24 -5.28 -2.07 1.21
CA CYS A 24 -5.62 -2.48 -0.15
C CYS A 24 -5.02 -3.83 -0.56
N ALA A 25 -4.62 -4.67 0.42
CA ALA A 25 -3.89 -5.93 0.16
C ALA A 25 -4.70 -6.94 -0.66
N GLU A 26 -6.02 -6.95 -0.51
CA GLU A 26 -6.92 -7.83 -1.27
C GLU A 26 -6.94 -7.46 -2.75
N GLN A 27 -7.17 -6.19 -3.06
CA GLN A 27 -7.20 -5.67 -4.43
C GLN A 27 -5.81 -5.79 -5.08
N ALA A 28 -4.74 -5.57 -4.31
CA ALA A 28 -3.37 -5.81 -4.75
C ALA A 28 -3.13 -7.27 -5.16
N SER A 29 -3.65 -8.22 -4.38
CA SER A 29 -3.52 -9.65 -4.66
C SER A 29 -4.29 -10.05 -5.92
N ILE A 30 -5.48 -9.50 -6.13
CA ILE A 30 -6.29 -9.74 -7.35
C ILE A 30 -5.56 -9.19 -8.58
N TYR A 31 -5.05 -7.95 -8.50
CA TYR A 31 -4.25 -7.35 -9.57
C TYR A 31 -3.00 -8.18 -9.88
N GLY A 32 -2.27 -8.60 -8.84
CA GLY A 32 -1.08 -9.46 -8.99
C GLY A 32 -1.39 -10.79 -9.66
N LYS A 33 -2.52 -11.44 -9.32
CA LYS A 33 -2.97 -12.68 -9.98
C LYS A 33 -3.22 -12.48 -11.47
N CYS A 34 -3.87 -11.39 -11.87
CA CYS A 34 -4.08 -11.07 -13.28
C CYS A 34 -2.75 -10.90 -14.01
N ILE A 35 -1.82 -10.11 -13.44
CA ILE A 35 -0.48 -9.89 -14.03
C ILE A 35 0.27 -11.21 -14.18
N LEU A 36 0.25 -12.08 -13.17
CA LEU A 36 0.93 -13.38 -13.23
C LEU A 36 0.31 -14.32 -14.26
N ALA A 37 -1.02 -14.30 -14.42
CA ALA A 37 -1.72 -15.11 -15.40
C ALA A 37 -1.41 -14.67 -16.85
N THR A 38 -1.17 -13.38 -17.07
CA THR A 38 -0.95 -12.81 -18.41
C THR A 38 0.45 -12.23 -18.60
N TYR A 39 1.42 -12.61 -17.76
CA TYR A 39 2.78 -12.05 -17.80
C TYR A 39 3.51 -12.31 -19.12
N THR A 40 3.11 -13.36 -19.84
CA THR A 40 3.67 -13.75 -21.14
C THR A 40 3.12 -12.94 -22.31
N ASP A 41 1.92 -12.37 -22.19
CA ASP A 41 1.26 -11.56 -23.23
C ASP A 41 0.71 -10.28 -22.59
N VAL A 42 1.60 -9.47 -21.97
CA VAL A 42 1.18 -8.22 -21.33
C VAL A 42 0.79 -7.21 -22.41
N ARG A 43 -0.51 -7.09 -22.65
CA ARG A 43 -1.09 -6.04 -23.49
C ARG A 43 -1.66 -4.92 -22.62
N GLN A 44 -1.72 -3.73 -23.21
CA GLN A 44 -2.37 -2.59 -22.57
C GLN A 44 -3.82 -2.97 -22.22
N ASP A 45 -4.25 -2.59 -21.01
CA ASP A 45 -5.60 -2.77 -20.49
C ASP A 45 -6.04 -4.20 -20.08
N ILE A 46 -5.18 -5.23 -20.16
CA ILE A 46 -5.57 -6.61 -19.75
C ILE A 46 -6.05 -6.67 -18.30
N CYS A 47 -5.31 -6.05 -17.37
CA CYS A 47 -5.67 -6.01 -15.95
C CYS A 47 -6.23 -4.63 -15.53
N LYS A 48 -6.89 -3.92 -16.47
CA LYS A 48 -7.34 -2.54 -16.25
C LYS A 48 -8.34 -2.44 -15.11
N ALA A 49 -9.29 -3.37 -15.04
CA ALA A 49 -10.37 -3.33 -14.06
C ALA A 49 -9.83 -3.51 -12.63
N GLU A 50 -8.90 -4.43 -12.46
CA GLU A 50 -8.19 -4.75 -11.22
C GLU A 50 -7.29 -3.59 -10.81
N PHE A 51 -6.55 -3.02 -11.77
CA PHE A 51 -5.70 -1.86 -11.55
C PHE A 51 -6.52 -0.63 -11.13
N GLN A 52 -7.68 -0.41 -11.75
CA GLN A 52 -8.57 0.69 -11.37
C GLN A 52 -9.11 0.53 -9.94
N LYS A 53 -9.56 -0.67 -9.56
CA LYS A 53 -10.03 -0.97 -8.20
C LYS A 53 -8.92 -0.79 -7.16
N PHE A 54 -7.74 -1.34 -7.42
CA PHE A 54 -6.58 -1.19 -6.55
C PHE A 54 -6.15 0.28 -6.41
N GLY A 55 -6.06 0.99 -7.54
CA GLY A 55 -5.69 2.41 -7.56
C GLY A 55 -6.74 3.33 -6.93
N GLN A 56 -8.03 3.00 -6.98
CA GLN A 56 -9.07 3.70 -6.24
C GLN A 56 -8.87 3.53 -4.73
N CYS A 57 -8.70 2.28 -4.27
CA CYS A 57 -8.45 1.98 -2.86
C CYS A 57 -7.22 2.73 -2.31
N ILE A 58 -6.09 2.71 -3.03
CA ILE A 58 -4.88 3.43 -2.59
C ILE A 58 -5.13 4.94 -2.50
N ARG A 59 -5.78 5.54 -3.50
CA ARG A 59 -6.03 6.98 -3.50
C ARG A 59 -6.94 7.40 -2.35
N GLU A 60 -7.92 6.57 -1.99
CA GLU A 60 -8.78 6.79 -0.83
C GLU A 60 -8.01 6.63 0.48
N ALA A 61 -7.25 5.54 0.64
CA ALA A 61 -6.45 5.30 1.84
C ALA A 61 -5.40 6.40 2.09
N VAL A 62 -4.77 6.92 1.04
CA VAL A 62 -3.81 8.03 1.13
C VAL A 62 -4.51 9.36 1.44
N ARG A 63 -5.68 9.62 0.85
CA ARG A 63 -6.46 10.85 1.11
C ARG A 63 -6.92 10.93 2.58
N LEU A 64 -7.31 9.81 3.18
CA LEU A 64 -7.76 9.76 4.58
C LEU A 64 -6.61 10.03 5.55
N GLU A 65 -5.40 9.52 5.27
CA GLU A 65 -4.22 9.73 6.13
C GLU A 65 -3.66 11.17 6.07
N ILE A 66 -3.63 11.82 4.89
CA ILE A 66 -3.09 13.19 4.75
C ILE A 66 -3.92 14.22 5.53
N ARG A 67 -5.19 13.96 5.78
CA ARG A 67 -6.09 14.87 6.52
C ARG A 67 -6.07 14.66 8.04
N HIS A 68 -5.40 13.63 8.56
CA HIS A 68 -5.51 13.26 9.96
C HIS A 68 -4.20 13.46 10.76
N PRO A 69 -4.09 14.50 11.62
CA PRO A 69 -2.89 14.71 12.42
C PRO A 69 -2.81 13.87 13.72
N LEU A 70 -3.78 13.00 14.05
CA LEU A 70 -3.88 12.41 15.40
C LEU A 70 -4.35 10.94 15.55
N ILE A 71 -3.93 9.98 14.71
CA ILE A 71 -4.10 8.55 15.06
C ILE A 71 -2.76 7.84 15.04
N GLN A 72 -2.12 7.82 16.21
CA GLN A 72 -0.91 7.07 16.48
C GLN A 72 -1.16 5.72 17.18
N TYR A 73 -2.40 5.31 17.50
CA TYR A 73 -2.54 4.31 18.58
C TYR A 73 -3.35 3.02 18.39
N SER A 74 -3.99 2.70 17.26
CA SER A 74 -4.85 1.49 17.23
C SER A 74 -4.53 0.36 16.26
N PHE A 75 -3.72 0.54 15.22
CA PHE A 75 -3.60 -0.50 14.16
C PHE A 75 -2.37 -1.40 14.20
N ILE A 76 -1.46 -1.24 15.17
CA ILE A 76 -0.27 -2.11 15.30
C ILE A 76 -0.57 -3.43 16.04
N PHE A 77 -1.72 -3.56 16.72
CA PHE A 77 -1.96 -4.67 17.65
C PHE A 77 -3.14 -5.62 17.33
N LEU A 78 -3.60 -5.70 16.08
CA LEU A 78 -4.53 -6.77 15.70
C LEU A 78 -4.15 -7.46 14.38
N ARG A 79 -2.92 -7.95 14.36
CA ARG A 79 -2.61 -9.25 13.77
C ARG A 79 -1.74 -10.03 14.74
#